data_AF-A0A224Y1P6-F1
#
_entry.id   AF-A0A224Y1P6-F1
#
_cell.length_a   1.000
_cell.length_b   1.000
_cell.length_c   1.000
_cell.angle_alpha   90.00
_cell.angle_beta   90.00
_cell.angle_gamma   90.00
#
_symmetry.space_group_name_H-M   'P 1'
#
loop_
_entity.id
_entity.type
_entity.pdbx_description
1 polymer ?
#
loop_
_entity_poly.entity_id
_entity_poly.type
_entity_poly.pdbx_seq_one_letter_code
_entity_poly.pdbx_strand_id
1 'polypeptide(L)'
;MFTQLPNAKCIVVLGQLASSLRICAGFNDKMLATGLYSYSSNSITKLHSVSCLIVHRGILFAATQDHNIFMYDEQTIDLLNNPLDVSGEIKTMTVWGKFLIVATSTSGISYLEIPKIVLDRW
;
A
#
# COMPACT_ATOMS: atom_id res chain seq x y z
N MET A 1 -4.81 13.04 -7.84
CA MET A 1 -5.84 13.12 -6.80
C MET A 1 -6.18 11.68 -6.42
N PHE A 2 -5.81 11.23 -5.23
CA PHE A 2 -6.05 9.85 -4.80
C PHE A 2 -7.23 9.83 -3.82
N THR A 3 -8.22 8.97 -4.08
CA THR A 3 -9.41 8.81 -3.25
C THR A 3 -9.15 7.70 -2.24
N GLN A 4 -9.23 8.03 -0.95
CA GLN A 4 -9.22 7.05 0.14
C GLN A 4 -10.51 6.21 0.07
N LEU A 5 -10.38 4.88 0.04
CA LEU A 5 -11.51 3.97 0.06
C LEU A 5 -11.58 3.30 1.44
N PRO A 6 -12.51 3.70 2.31
CA PRO A 6 -12.49 3.33 3.74
C PRO A 6 -12.79 1.85 4.04
N ASN A 7 -12.92 0.95 3.05
CA ASN A 7 -13.35 -0.45 3.23
C ASN A 7 -12.68 -1.46 2.28
N ALA A 8 -11.56 -1.09 1.65
CA ALA A 8 -10.92 -1.94 0.65
C ALA A 8 -10.39 -3.25 1.25
N LYS A 9 -10.70 -4.38 0.61
CA LYS A 9 -10.27 -5.74 0.99
C LYS A 9 -9.13 -6.30 0.12
N CYS A 10 -8.79 -5.66 -0.98
CA CYS A 10 -7.72 -6.07 -1.90
C CYS A 10 -7.12 -4.84 -2.60
N ILE A 11 -5.85 -4.89 -2.99
CA ILE A 11 -5.22 -3.90 -3.89
C ILE A 11 -5.24 -4.46 -5.30
N VAL A 12 -5.67 -3.67 -6.29
CA VAL A 12 -5.31 -3.90 -7.69
C VAL A 12 -4.58 -2.67 -8.20
N VAL A 13 -3.41 -2.90 -8.76
CA VAL A 13 -2.66 -1.89 -9.49
C VAL A 13 -3.06 -2.00 -10.95
N LEU A 14 -3.71 -0.96 -11.47
CA LEU A 14 -4.12 -0.86 -12.87
C LEU A 14 -3.08 -0.01 -13.62
N GLY A 15 -2.42 -0.62 -14.60
CA GLY A 15 -1.70 0.07 -15.69
C GLY A 15 -2.25 -0.47 -17.01
N GLN A 16 -2.38 0.27 -18.11
CA GLN A 16 -1.57 1.35 -18.66
C GLN A 16 -2.46 2.22 -19.58
N LEU A 17 -2.53 3.53 -19.36
CA LEU A 17 -3.17 4.48 -20.30
C LEU A 17 -2.09 5.42 -20.82
N ALA A 18 -1.37 4.98 -21.85
CA ALA A 18 -0.49 5.71 -22.80
C ALA A 18 0.50 6.80 -22.29
N SER A 19 0.59 7.08 -20.99
CA SER A 19 1.45 8.09 -20.38
C SER A 19 1.45 7.90 -18.87
N SER A 20 2.39 7.09 -18.38
CA SER A 20 2.98 7.09 -17.02
C SER A 20 2.07 6.97 -15.78
N LEU A 21 0.75 6.97 -15.90
CA LEU A 21 -0.18 6.93 -14.77
C LEU A 21 -0.48 5.49 -14.38
N ARG A 22 0.02 5.10 -13.20
CA ARG A 22 -0.37 3.87 -12.50
C ARG A 22 -1.46 4.23 -11.50
N ILE A 23 -2.59 3.53 -11.55
CA ILE A 23 -3.68 3.73 -10.60
C ILE A 23 -3.63 2.57 -9.61
N CYS A 24 -3.33 2.88 -8.34
CA CYS A 24 -3.52 1.93 -7.25
C CYS A 24 -4.96 2.09 -6.74
N ALA A 25 -5.76 1.03 -6.78
CA ALA A 25 -7.12 1.04 -6.29
C ALA A 25 -7.33 -0.08 -5.27
N GLY A 26 -8.02 0.25 -4.17
CA GLY A 26 -8.49 -0.71 -3.19
C GLY A 26 -9.91 -1.19 -3.54
N PHE A 27 -10.18 -2.49 -3.46
CA PHE A 27 -11.50 -3.06 -3.78
C PHE A 27 -12.10 -3.74 -2.57
N ASN A 28 -13.36 -3.46 -2.23
CA ASN A 28 -14.08 -4.11 -1.13
C ASN A 28 -14.47 -5.57 -1.45
N ASP A 29 -14.35 -5.98 -2.72
CA ASP A 29 -14.74 -7.29 -3.22
C ASP A 29 -13.60 -7.93 -4.02
N LYS A 30 -13.26 -9.17 -3.63
CA LYS A 30 -12.19 -9.96 -4.24
C LYS A 30 -12.49 -10.33 -5.70
N MET A 31 -13.75 -10.61 -6.04
CA MET A 31 -14.18 -10.96 -7.40
C MET A 31 -14.05 -9.76 -8.34
N LEU A 32 -14.38 -8.55 -7.87
CA LEU A 32 -14.14 -7.31 -8.62
C LEU A 32 -12.65 -7.06 -8.86
N ALA A 33 -11.82 -7.30 -7.84
CA ALA A 33 -10.37 -7.19 -7.96
C ALA A 33 -9.81 -8.17 -9.01
N THR A 34 -10.24 -9.44 -8.99
CA THR A 34 -9.81 -10.45 -9.96
C THR A 34 -10.38 -10.26 -11.37
N GLY A 35 -11.56 -9.66 -11.52
CA GLY A 35 -12.14 -9.37 -12.83
C GLY A 35 -11.38 -8.28 -13.58
N LEU A 36 -10.86 -7.29 -12.86
CA LEU A 36 -10.03 -6.21 -13.41
C LEU A 36 -8.56 -6.63 -13.63
N TYR A 37 -8.07 -7.63 -12.89
CA TYR A 37 -6.76 -8.26 -13.10
C TYR A 37 -6.54 -8.69 -14.55
N SER A 38 -7.57 -9.22 -15.21
CA SER A 38 -7.53 -9.64 -16.63
C SER A 38 -7.13 -8.52 -17.60
N TYR A 39 -7.23 -7.26 -17.17
CA TYR A 39 -6.94 -6.07 -17.98
C TYR A 39 -5.69 -5.31 -17.50
N SER A 40 -5.01 -5.76 -16.43
CA SER A 40 -3.82 -5.10 -15.89
C SER A 40 -2.60 -6.01 -15.95
N SER A 41 -1.53 -5.57 -16.59
CA SER A 41 -0.30 -6.35 -16.77
C SER A 41 0.57 -6.52 -15.52
N ASN A 42 0.32 -5.75 -14.43
CA ASN A 42 1.16 -5.73 -13.22
C ASN A 42 0.33 -5.64 -11.92
N SER A 43 -0.43 -6.70 -11.60
CA SER A 43 -1.32 -6.74 -10.44
C SER A 43 -0.77 -7.60 -9.29
N ILE A 44 -0.63 -7.04 -8.09
CA ILE A 44 -0.35 -7.81 -6.86
C ILE A 44 -1.60 -8.61 -6.50
N THR A 45 -1.54 -9.93 -6.56
CA THR A 45 -2.61 -10.84 -6.07
C THR A 45 -2.36 -11.38 -4.67
N LYS A 46 -1.61 -10.66 -3.83
CA LYS A 46 -1.47 -11.00 -2.41
C LYS A 46 -2.68 -10.46 -1.64
N LEU A 47 -3.59 -11.37 -1.31
CA LEU A 47 -4.93 -11.14 -0.73
C LEU A 47 -4.87 -10.66 0.73
N HIS A 48 -4.33 -9.46 0.97
CA HIS A 48 -4.52 -8.80 2.27
C HIS A 48 -5.59 -7.73 2.17
N SER A 49 -6.47 -7.71 3.16
CA SER A 49 -7.44 -6.64 3.34
C SER A 49 -6.70 -5.37 3.72
N VAL A 50 -6.85 -4.29 2.95
CA VAL A 50 -5.97 -3.12 3.00
C VAL A 50 -6.72 -1.93 3.54
N SER A 51 -6.30 -1.46 4.71
CA SER A 51 -6.97 -0.37 5.41
C SER A 51 -6.48 1.01 4.96
N CYS A 52 -5.23 1.12 4.50
CA CYS A 52 -4.62 2.39 4.11
C CYS A 52 -3.52 2.19 3.04
N LEU A 53 -3.45 3.12 2.09
CA LEU A 53 -2.44 3.16 1.03
C LEU A 53 -1.87 4.57 0.90
N ILE A 54 -0.55 4.67 0.78
CA ILE A 54 0.13 5.89 0.37
C ILE A 54 1.24 5.55 -0.61
N VAL A 55 1.53 6.48 -1.54
CA VAL A 55 2.69 6.40 -2.44
C VAL A 55 3.61 7.55 -2.10
N HIS A 56 4.90 7.25 -1.92
CA HIS A 56 5.92 8.27 -1.65
C HIS A 56 7.25 7.86 -2.30
N ARG A 57 7.79 8.73 -3.16
CA ARG A 57 9.09 8.54 -3.84
C ARG A 57 9.25 7.17 -4.51
N GLY A 58 8.28 6.78 -5.33
CA GLY A 58 8.33 5.51 -6.06
C GLY A 58 8.09 4.27 -5.20
N ILE A 59 7.69 4.44 -3.93
CA ILE A 59 7.36 3.34 -3.02
C ILE A 59 5.86 3.37 -2.70
N LEU A 60 5.20 2.23 -2.88
CA LEU A 60 3.82 1.99 -2.43
C LEU A 60 3.85 1.37 -1.03
N PHE A 61 3.29 2.08 -0.05
CA PHE A 61 3.07 1.58 1.30
C PHE A 61 1.62 1.11 1.43
N ALA A 62 1.43 -0.13 1.84
CA ALA A 62 0.15 -0.77 1.99
C ALA A 62 -0.03 -1.31 3.41
N ALA A 63 -0.87 -0.64 4.20
CA ALA A 63 -1.29 -1.13 5.51
C ALA A 63 -2.46 -2.10 5.37
N THR A 64 -2.39 -3.20 6.10
CA THR A 64 -3.40 -4.25 6.10
C THR A 64 -4.21 -4.24 7.39
N GLN A 65 -5.40 -4.83 7.33
CA GLN A 65 -6.23 -5.09 8.51
C GLN A 65 -5.57 -6.07 9.47
N ASP A 66 -4.63 -6.90 8.98
CA ASP A 66 -3.78 -7.79 9.78
C ASP A 66 -2.63 -7.03 10.48
N HIS A 67 -2.76 -5.70 10.60
CA HIS A 67 -1.83 -4.82 11.30
C HIS A 67 -0.40 -4.77 10.74
N ASN A 68 -0.22 -5.17 9.48
CA ASN A 68 1.07 -5.18 8.82
C ASN A 68 1.16 -4.08 7.76
N ILE A 69 2.37 -3.55 7.54
CA ILE A 69 2.65 -2.59 6.47
C ILE A 69 3.64 -3.21 5.49
N PHE A 70 3.18 -3.34 4.24
CA PHE A 70 3.99 -3.81 3.13
C PHE A 70 4.53 -2.62 2.33
N MET A 71 5.73 -2.79 1.79
CA MET A 71 6.43 -1.78 0.99
C MET A 71 6.79 -2.38 -0.35
N TYR A 72 6.24 -1.82 -1.42
CA TYR A 72 6.45 -2.28 -2.78
C TYR A 72 7.14 -1.22 -3.61
N ASP A 73 7.99 -1.65 -4.53
CA ASP A 73 8.43 -0.81 -5.63
C ASP A 73 7.20 -0.45 -6.47
N GLU A 74 6.93 0.85 -6.70
CA GLU A 74 5.76 1.28 -7.48
C GLU A 74 5.86 0.81 -8.94
N GLN A 75 7.07 0.66 -9.47
CA GLN A 75 7.31 0.33 -10.88
C GLN A 75 7.29 -1.17 -11.15
N THR A 76 7.98 -1.95 -10.35
CA THR A 76 8.11 -3.40 -10.54
C THR A 76 7.13 -4.18 -9.71
N ILE A 77 6.53 -3.54 -8.70
CA ILE A 77 5.56 -4.16 -7.80
C ILE A 77 6.21 -5.25 -6.92
N ASP A 78 7.55 -5.24 -6.85
CA ASP A 78 8.33 -6.13 -6.00
C ASP A 78 8.25 -5.71 -4.53
N LEU A 79 8.14 -6.70 -3.65
CA LEU A 79 8.22 -6.48 -2.21
C LEU A 79 9.66 -6.08 -1.84
N LEU A 80 9.83 -4.88 -1.29
CA LEU A 80 11.15 -4.32 -1.01
C LEU A 80 11.75 -4.76 0.33
N ASN A 81 10.91 -5.17 1.28
CA ASN A 81 11.35 -5.61 2.60
C ASN A 81 10.30 -6.50 3.28
N ASN A 82 10.70 -7.11 4.40
CA ASN A 82 9.76 -7.73 5.33
C ASN A 82 8.70 -6.71 5.81
N PRO A 83 7.44 -7.14 5.99
CA PRO A 83 6.39 -6.26 6.49
C PRO A 83 6.72 -5.71 7.87
N LEU A 84 6.31 -4.47 8.12
CA LEU A 84 6.38 -3.88 9.46
C LEU A 84 5.12 -4.24 10.22
N ASP A 85 5.28 -4.92 11.35
CA ASP A 85 4.17 -5.19 12.27
C ASP A 85 3.86 -3.95 13.10
N VAL A 86 2.57 -3.68 13.30
CA VAL A 86 2.08 -2.50 14.03
C VAL A 86 1.07 -2.95 15.06
N SER A 87 1.14 -2.40 16.26
CA SER A 87 0.10 -2.68 17.26
C SER A 87 -1.16 -1.87 16.97
N GLY A 88 -2.18 -2.53 16.43
CA GLY A 88 -3.52 -1.99 16.26
C GLY A 88 -3.96 -1.76 14.82
N GLU A 89 -5.26 -1.52 14.64
CA GLU A 89 -5.82 -1.28 13.31
C GLU A 89 -5.32 0.05 12.76
N ILE A 90 -4.61 0.01 11.64
CA ILE A 90 -4.04 1.19 11.00
C ILE A 90 -5.15 1.95 10.28
N LYS A 91 -5.41 3.19 10.72
CA LYS A 91 -6.44 4.07 10.16
C LYS A 91 -5.90 4.99 9.07
N THR A 92 -4.67 5.47 9.26
CA THR A 92 -4.00 6.32 8.27
C THR A 92 -2.48 6.28 8.43
N MET A 93 -1.76 6.67 7.37
CA MET A 93 -0.30 6.73 7.32
C MET A 93 0.17 7.98 6.57
N THR A 94 1.36 8.46 6.91
CA THR A 94 2.08 9.47 6.12
C THR A 94 3.59 9.28 6.27
N VAL A 95 4.38 9.75 5.30
CA VAL A 95 5.85 9.70 5.36
C VAL A 95 6.40 11.06 5.77
N TRP A 96 7.32 11.06 6.73
CA TRP A 96 8.06 12.25 7.16
C TRP A 96 9.55 11.93 7.33
N GLY A 97 10.37 12.42 6.40
CA GLY A 97 11.79 12.06 6.37
C GLY A 97 11.94 10.55 6.28
N LYS A 98 12.79 9.96 7.12
CA LYS A 98 13.00 8.50 7.21
C LYS A 98 11.95 7.74 8.04
N PHE A 99 10.87 8.40 8.44
CA PHE A 99 9.84 7.81 9.28
C PHE A 99 8.53 7.65 8.52
N LEU A 100 7.88 6.53 8.77
CA LEU A 100 6.47 6.31 8.46
C LEU A 100 5.67 6.58 9.73
N ILE A 101 4.85 7.63 9.69
CA ILE A 101 3.96 8.01 10.78
C ILE A 101 2.65 7.27 10.57
N VAL A 102 2.23 6.50 11.57
CA VAL A 102 1.07 5.63 11.51
C VAL A 102 0.11 5.98 12.64
N ALA A 103 -1.15 6.23 12.29
CA ALA A 103 -2.21 6.40 13.28
C ALA A 103 -3.04 5.13 13.37
N THR A 104 -3.14 4.57 14.57
CA THR A 104 -3.86 3.32 14.85
C THR A 104 -5.05 3.57 15.79
N SER A 105 -5.98 2.62 15.84
CA SER A 105 -7.11 2.65 16.77
C SER A 105 -6.73 2.44 18.24
N THR A 106 -5.58 1.82 18.53
CA THR A 106 -5.22 1.38 19.89
C THR A 106 -4.06 2.17 20.50
N SER A 107 -3.05 2.50 19.70
CA SER A 107 -1.78 3.08 20.16
C SER A 107 -1.63 4.57 19.81
N GLY A 108 -2.64 5.18 19.17
CA GLY A 108 -2.59 6.58 18.77
C GLY A 108 -1.66 6.77 17.57
N ILE A 109 -0.60 7.57 17.72
CA ILE A 109 0.37 7.86 16.64
C ILE A 109 1.70 7.18 16.96
N SER A 110 2.18 6.36 16.03
CA SER A 110 3.49 5.69 16.09
C SER A 110 4.41 6.16 14.97
N TYR A 111 5.71 6.17 15.24
CA TYR A 111 6.76 6.49 14.27
C TYR A 111 7.55 5.22 13.98
N LEU A 112 7.47 4.73 12.75
CA LEU A 112 8.20 3.55 12.30
C LEU A 112 9.38 4.00 11.43
N GLU A 113 10.58 3.49 11.70
CA GLU A 113 11.72 3.77 10.84
C GLU A 113 11.60 2.99 9.53
N ILE A 114 11.71 3.70 8.40
CA ILE A 114 11.64 3.08 7.08
C ILE A 114 12.96 2.32 6.86
N PRO A 115 12.91 1.02 6.49
CA PRO A 115 14.10 0.22 6.30
C PRO A 115 15.06 0.86 5.30
N LYS A 116 16.37 0.84 5.60
CA LYS A 116 17.38 1.47 4.75
C LYS A 116 17.33 0.98 3.29
N ILE A 117 17.08 -0.31 3.07
CA ILE A 117 16.93 -0.89 1.72
C ILE A 117 15.80 -0.24 0.90
N VAL A 118 14.77 0.27 1.57
CA VAL A 118 13.67 1.01 0.94
C VAL A 118 14.06 2.47 0.72
N LEU A 119 14.76 3.09 1.67
CA LEU A 119 15.30 4.46 1.54
C LEU A 119 16.28 4.60 0.38
N ASP A 120 17.11 3.59 0.16
CA ASP A 120 18.12 3.57 -0.92
C ASP A 120 17.49 3.48 -2.32
N ARG A 121 16.16 3.29 -2.42
CA ARG A 121 15.38 3.22 -3.67
C ARG A 121 14.60 4.51 -3.99
N TRP A 122 14.69 5.52 -3.13
CA TRP A 122 13.99 6.81 -3.26
C TRP A 122 14.51 7.75 -4.33
#